data_AF-A0A6A9SVC8-F1
#
_entry.id   AF-A0A6A9SVC8-F1
#
_cell.length_a   1.000
_cell.length_b   1.000
_cell.length_c   1.000
_cell.angle_alpha   90.00
_cell.angle_beta   90.00
_cell.angle_gamma   90.00
#
_symmetry.space_group_name_H-M   'P 1'
#
loop_
_entity.id
_entity.type
_entity.pdbx_description
1 polymer ?
#
loop_
_entity_poly.entity_id
_entity_poly.type
_entity_poly.pdbx_seq_one_letter_code
_entity_poly.pdbx_strand_id
1 'polypeptide(L)' 'MLGSGDDAVSCIACGTDVPREDAREYDKHGDRWDRDGKRFEYLCKPCFRELAKQPRRGLEASLEAAGA' A
#
# COMPACT_ATOMS: atom_id res chain seq x y z
N MET A 1 12.60 15.83 27.18
CA MET A 1 11.13 15.68 27.27
C MET A 1 10.76 14.51 26.38
N LEU A 2 10.16 13.47 26.95
CA LEU A 2 9.81 12.21 26.31
C LEU A 2 8.51 12.39 25.51
N GLY A 3 8.56 12.19 24.20
CA GLY A 3 7.40 11.97 23.35
C GLY A 3 7.69 10.77 22.45
N SER A 4 7.04 9.64 22.70
CA SER A 4 7.10 8.45 21.86
C SER A 4 6.56 8.78 20.47
N GLY A 5 7.41 8.77 19.43
CA GLY A 5 7.00 9.26 18.10
C GLY A 5 7.69 8.65 16.87
N ASP A 6 8.62 7.69 17.01
CA ASP A 6 9.38 7.15 15.86
C ASP A 6 9.22 5.63 15.73
N ASP A 7 7.98 5.13 15.64
CA ASP A 7 7.78 3.79 15.06
C ASP A 7 8.01 3.91 13.56
N ALA A 8 9.26 3.76 13.13
CA ALA A 8 9.57 3.64 11.71
C ALA A 8 8.89 2.38 11.15
N VAL A 9 8.34 2.50 9.95
CA VAL A 9 7.72 1.38 9.22
C VAL A 9 8.41 1.17 7.89
N SER A 10 8.63 -0.09 7.54
CA SER A 10 9.28 -0.45 6.28
C SER A 10 8.32 -0.34 5.11
N CYS A 11 8.72 0.37 4.06
CA CYS A 11 8.01 0.41 2.79
C CYS A 11 8.03 -0.98 2.14
N ILE A 12 6.87 -1.59 1.89
CA ILE A 12 6.79 -2.92 1.27
C ILE A 12 7.30 -2.97 -0.18
N ALA A 13 7.40 -1.82 -0.84
CA ALA A 13 7.84 -1.73 -2.24
C ALA A 13 9.36 -1.58 -2.39
N CYS A 14 9.98 -0.71 -1.59
CA CYS A 14 11.41 -0.38 -1.71
C CYS A 14 12.26 -0.82 -0.51
N GLY A 15 11.64 -1.30 0.57
CA GLY A 15 12.31 -1.74 1.79
C GLY A 15 12.81 -0.61 2.70
N THR A 16 12.67 0.66 2.30
CA THR A 16 13.12 1.80 3.11
C THR A 16 12.23 2.02 4.32
N ASP A 17 12.86 2.18 5.49
CA ASP A 17 12.17 2.59 6.71
C ASP A 17 11.85 4.09 6.67
N VAL A 18 10.60 4.42 6.96
CA VAL A 18 10.09 5.80 7.00
C VAL A 18 9.31 6.05 8.29
N PRO A 19 9.26 7.29 8.79
CA PRO A 19 8.40 7.62 9.93
C PRO A 19 6.95 7.19 9.67
N ARG A 20 6.27 6.63 10.68
CA ARG A 20 4.89 6.16 10.55
C ARG A 20 3.92 7.21 10.02
N GLU A 21 4.16 8.49 10.37
CA GLU A 21 3.37 9.64 9.91
C GLU A 21 3.55 9.93 8.41
N ASP A 22 4.70 9.57 7.86
CA ASP A 22 5.05 9.78 6.46
C ASP A 22 4.68 8.61 5.56
N ALA A 23 4.39 7.45 6.14
CA ALA A 23 3.91 6.27 5.44
C ALA A 23 2.46 6.42 4.95
N ARG A 24 2.10 5.63 3.95
CA ARG A 24 0.74 5.43 3.46
C ARG A 24 0.31 4.01 3.73
N GLU A 25 -0.84 3.85 4.35
CA GLU A 25 -1.46 2.55 4.57
C GLU A 25 -1.92 1.96 3.24
N TYR A 26 -1.57 0.70 3.05
CA TYR A 26 -1.94 -0.10 1.90
C TYR A 26 -2.71 -1.33 2.38
N ASP A 27 -3.93 -1.51 1.87
CA ASP A 27 -4.66 -2.77 2.00
C ASP A 27 -4.55 -3.54 0.69
N LYS A 28 -3.82 -4.65 0.71
CA LYS A 28 -3.65 -5.54 -0.44
C LYS A 28 -4.96 -6.12 -1.00
N HIS A 29 -6.03 -6.13 -0.21
CA HIS A 29 -7.34 -6.63 -0.64
C HIS A 29 -8.22 -5.53 -1.24
N GLY A 30 -7.82 -4.26 -1.14
CA GLY A 30 -8.56 -3.12 -1.69
C GLY A 30 -9.86 -2.79 -0.95
N ASP A 31 -10.17 -3.49 0.15
CA ASP A 31 -11.33 -3.23 0.99
C ASP A 31 -10.90 -2.51 2.28
N ARG A 32 -10.88 -1.17 2.22
CA ARG A 32 -10.51 -0.33 3.36
C ARG A 32 -11.54 -0.33 4.48
N TRP A 33 -12.83 -0.59 4.23
CA TRP A 33 -13.89 -0.30 5.21
C TRP A 33 -14.61 -1.53 5.77
N ASP A 34 -14.84 -2.58 4.99
CA ASP A 34 -15.89 -3.58 5.32
C ASP A 34 -15.38 -4.86 5.99
N ARG A 35 -14.08 -5.15 5.90
CA ARG A 35 -13.47 -6.34 6.54
C ARG A 35 -13.03 -6.17 8.01
N ASP A 36 -13.08 -7.22 8.82
CA ASP A 36 -12.46 -7.23 10.17
C ASP A 36 -11.05 -7.85 10.18
N GLY A 37 -10.24 -7.52 11.19
CA GLY A 37 -8.91 -8.12 11.38
C GLY A 37 -7.88 -7.74 10.29
N LYS A 38 -8.06 -6.60 9.63
CA LYS A 38 -7.15 -6.13 8.58
C LYS A 38 -5.77 -5.85 9.16
N ARG A 39 -4.73 -6.20 8.40
CA ARG A 39 -3.36 -5.72 8.62
C ARG A 39 -3.00 -4.82 7.46
N PHE A 40 -2.72 -3.56 7.77
CA PHE A 40 -2.21 -2.61 6.79
C PHE A 40 -0.72 -2.86 6.56
N GLU A 41 -0.33 -2.75 5.31
CA GLU A 41 1.05 -2.64 4.89
C GLU A 41 1.39 -1.15 4.67
N TYR A 42 2.67 -0.82 4.55
CA TYR A 42 3.11 0.57 4.48
C TYR A 42 3.87 0.86 3.20
N LEU A 43 3.60 2.01 2.60
CA LEU A 43 4.33 2.55 1.46
C LEU A 43 4.87 3.93 1.78
N CYS A 44 6.11 4.21 1.39
CA CYS A 44 6.62 5.57 1.40
C CYS A 44 5.88 6.42 0.34
N LYS A 45 5.89 7.75 0.52
CA LYS A 45 5.21 8.70 -0.40
C LYS A 45 5.59 8.50 -1.89
N PRO A 46 6.86 8.29 -2.30
CA PRO A 46 7.18 8.09 -3.72
C PRO A 46 6.58 6.79 -4.25
N CYS A 47 6.80 5.64 -3.60
CA CYS A 47 6.25 4.36 -4.05
C CYS A 47 4.71 4.36 -4.09
N PHE A 48 4.04 5.01 -3.13
CA PHE A 48 2.59 5.16 -3.17
C PHE A 48 2.11 5.95 -4.40
N ARG A 49 2.85 6.98 -4.83
CA ARG A 49 2.48 7.76 -6.02
C ARG A 49 2.59 6.93 -7.29
N GLU A 50 3.64 6.13 -7.42
CA GLU A 50 3.91 5.29 -8.59
C GLU A 50 3.01 4.04 -8.67
N LEU A 51 2.44 3.61 -7.54
CA LEU A 51 1.53 2.47 -7.50
C LEU A 51 0.34 2.66 -8.46
N ALA A 52 0.11 1.66 -9.34
CA ALA A 52 -1.07 1.60 -10.18
C ALA A 52 -2.34 1.48 -9.33
N LYS A 53 -3.24 2.47 -9.47
CA LYS A 53 -4.52 2.55 -8.73
C LYS A 53 -5.70 2.00 -9.53
N GLN A 54 -5.41 1.29 -10.63
CA GLN A 54 -6.43 0.71 -11.47
C GLN A 54 -7.16 -0.40 -10.70
N PRO A 55 -8.49 -0.48 -10.80
CA PRO A 55 -9.23 -1.58 -10.20
C PRO A 55 -8.78 -2.91 -10.81
N ARG A 56 -8.67 -3.96 -9.98
CA ARG A 56 -8.33 -5.29 -10.49
C ARG A 56 -9.48 -5.97 -11.24
N ARG A 57 -10.72 -5.49 -11.07
CA ARG A 57 -11.88 -6.03 -11.76
C ARG A 57 -11.70 -5.87 -13.28
N GLY A 58 -11.72 -6.98 -14.01
CA GLY A 58 -11.58 -6.99 -15.46
C GLY A 58 -10.14 -6.85 -15.97
N LEU A 59 -9.14 -6.78 -15.08
CA LEU A 59 -7.73 -6.71 -15.47
C LEU A 59 -7.31 -7.99 -16.22
N GLU A 60 -7.62 -9.17 -15.69
CA GLU A 60 -7.28 -10.46 -16.31
C GLU A 60 -7.87 -10.57 -17.71
N ALA A 61 -9.18 -10.30 -17.86
CA ALA A 61 -9.84 -10.32 -19.17
C ALA A 61 -9.23 -9.31 -20.16
N SER A 62 -8.78 -8.13 -19.67
CA SER A 62 -8.13 -7.12 -20.52
C SER A 62 -6.72 -7.55 -20.95
N LEU A 63 -6.00 -8.27 -20.08
CA LEU A 63 -4.68 -8.83 -20.40
C LEU A 63 -4.80 -9.96 -21.42
N GLU A 64 -5.76 -10.86 -21.25
CA GLU A 64 -6.08 -11.91 -22.23
C GLU A 64 -6.46 -11.31 -23.60
N ALA A 65 -7.33 -10.30 -23.62
CA ALA A 65 -7.71 -9.60 -24.85
C ALA A 65 -6.53 -8.90 -25.55
N ALA A 66 -5.50 -8.51 -24.79
CA ALA A 66 -4.27 -7.92 -25.29
C ALA A 66 -3.21 -8.96 -25.71
N GLY A 67 -3.46 -10.26 -25.49
CA GLY A 67 -2.53 -11.34 -25.82
C GLY A 67 -1.32 -11.47 -24.89
N ALA A 68 -1.48 -11.07 -23.62
CA ALA A 68 -0.45 -11.20 -22.58
C ALA A 68 -0.25 -12.65 -22.09
#